data_AF-A0A3S5HST6-F1
#
_entry.id   AF-A0A3S5HST6-F1
#
_cell.length_a   1.000
_cell.length_b   1.000
_cell.length_c   1.000
_cell.angle_alpha   90.00
_cell.angle_beta   90.00
_cell.angle_gamma   90.00
#
_symmetry.space_group_name_H-M   'P 1'
#
loop_
_entity.id
_entity.type
_entity.pdbx_description
1 polymer ?
#
loop_
_entity_poly.entity_id
_entity_poly.type
_entity_poly.pdbx_seq_one_letter_code
_entity_poly.pdbx_strand_id
1 'polypeptide(L)'
;MALRWWLLLVLLINHASGLPEIIRIGGLFHPSDDKQAVAFRYAVEKINAIRDILPRSRLSAQIEQISPQDSFHASKRVCYLLNTGVAAIFGPQSAHTASHVQSICDTMEIPHLETRWDYRLRRESCLVNLYPHPSTLSKAYVDLVKAWGWKSFTIIYENNEGLVRLQELLKAHGPSEFPIAVRQLGESTDYRPLLKQIKNSAESHIVLDCSTERIHEVLKQAQQIGMMSDYHSYLITSLDLHSVDLEEFKYGGTNITAFRLLDPEKPEIQNTVQEWIYGEQRYGRQLDMGQGLNKNNTTALKTEVALMYDAVHLFSKALHVLDTSQQIDIKQLSCESADTWSHGYSLINYMKIVEMKGLTGLIKFDHQGFRSDFMLDIIELNSKEGLKKIGTWNSTEGVNFTRTFGDVYTQIVESLQNKTFIVTTLLSAPYCMLKDSSEKLQGNSQYEGYSVDLIHEISKILGYRWNMLSEKEFINQKINLHV
;
A
#
# COMPACT_ATOMS: atom_id res chain seq x y z
N MET A 1 18.69 46.55 -48.69
CA MET A 1 19.19 45.29 -48.08
C MET A 1 18.98 45.24 -46.57
N ALA A 2 19.29 46.30 -45.81
CA ALA A 2 19.14 46.32 -44.35
C ALA A 2 17.72 46.00 -43.83
N LEU A 3 16.67 46.48 -44.51
CA LEU A 3 15.27 46.21 -44.11
C LEU A 3 14.88 44.71 -44.23
N ARG A 4 15.45 44.00 -45.22
CA ARG A 4 15.24 42.56 -45.42
C ARG A 4 15.94 41.73 -44.34
N TRP A 5 17.12 42.18 -43.90
CA TRP A 5 17.85 41.55 -42.79
C TRP A 5 17.14 41.78 -41.45
N TRP A 6 16.54 42.95 -41.24
CA TRP A 6 15.72 43.24 -40.06
C TRP A 6 14.43 42.41 -40.01
N LEU A 7 13.74 42.27 -41.14
CA LEU A 7 12.57 41.39 -41.25
C LEU A 7 12.92 39.92 -41.05
N LEU A 8 14.06 39.45 -41.57
CA LEU A 8 14.56 38.09 -41.32
C LEU A 8 14.95 37.88 -39.85
N LEU A 9 15.53 38.88 -39.18
CA LEU A 9 15.84 38.83 -37.75
C LEU A 9 14.57 38.78 -36.90
N VAL A 10 13.54 39.58 -37.22
CA VAL A 10 12.24 39.55 -36.53
C VAL A 10 11.50 38.23 -36.79
N LEU A 11 11.59 37.66 -38.00
CA LEU A 11 11.07 36.33 -38.32
C LEU A 11 11.84 35.20 -37.60
N LEU A 12 13.15 35.35 -37.40
CA LEU A 12 13.97 34.40 -36.63
C LEU A 12 13.71 34.50 -35.12
N ILE A 13 13.42 35.70 -34.60
CA ILE A 13 13.05 35.90 -33.18
C ILE A 13 11.65 35.33 -32.89
N ASN A 14 10.70 35.42 -33.82
CA ASN A 14 9.39 34.80 -33.70
C ASN A 14 9.40 33.26 -33.84
N HIS A 15 10.55 32.67 -34.22
CA HIS A 15 10.75 31.22 -34.25
C HIS A 15 11.48 30.68 -33.01
N ALA A 16 11.61 31.50 -31.95
CA ALA A 16 12.10 31.06 -30.64
C ALA A 16 10.93 30.93 -29.63
N SER A 17 9.81 30.35 -30.04
CA SER A 17 8.69 30.05 -29.13
C SER A 17 9.03 28.80 -28.32
N GLY A 18 9.71 28.96 -27.20
CA GLY A 18 9.84 27.92 -26.18
C GLY A 18 8.61 27.88 -25.27
N LEU A 19 8.60 26.96 -24.30
CA LEU A 19 7.59 26.93 -23.24
C LEU A 19 7.31 28.33 -22.64
N PRO A 20 6.05 28.62 -22.24
CA PRO A 20 5.72 29.88 -21.59
C PRO A 20 6.46 30.01 -20.24
N GLU A 21 6.62 31.26 -19.78
CA GLU A 21 7.27 31.54 -18.48
C GLU A 21 6.52 30.87 -17.31
N ILE A 22 5.19 30.77 -17.42
CA ILE A 22 4.34 30.13 -16.42
C ILE A 22 3.52 29.03 -17.08
N ILE A 23 3.66 27.81 -16.58
CA ILE A 23 2.93 26.62 -17.02
C ILE A 23 1.93 26.26 -15.91
N ARG A 24 0.63 26.32 -16.23
CA ARG A 24 -0.42 25.99 -15.26
C ARG A 24 -0.71 24.51 -15.29
N ILE A 25 -0.84 23.89 -14.13
CA ILE A 25 -1.30 22.51 -13.98
C ILE A 25 -2.50 22.47 -13.03
N GLY A 26 -3.52 21.71 -13.38
CA GLY A 26 -4.75 21.59 -12.60
C GLY A 26 -4.72 20.39 -11.66
N GLY A 27 -5.17 20.57 -10.42
CA GLY A 27 -5.36 19.47 -9.47
C GLY A 27 -6.79 19.45 -8.95
N LEU A 28 -7.45 18.31 -9.07
CA LEU A 28 -8.81 18.07 -8.61
C LEU A 28 -8.78 17.19 -7.36
N PHE A 29 -9.22 17.73 -6.24
CA PHE A 29 -9.19 17.03 -4.94
C PHE A 29 -10.54 17.07 -4.26
N HIS A 30 -10.85 16.04 -3.48
CA HIS A 30 -11.97 16.11 -2.55
C HIS A 30 -11.56 16.77 -1.23
N PRO A 31 -12.52 17.22 -0.41
CA PRO A 31 -12.23 17.78 0.90
C PRO A 31 -11.48 16.82 1.84
N SER A 32 -11.64 15.50 1.67
CA SER A 32 -10.93 14.45 2.41
C SER A 32 -9.47 14.27 1.97
N ASP A 33 -9.10 14.82 0.82
CA ASP A 33 -7.84 14.56 0.13
C ASP A 33 -6.84 15.72 0.35
N ASP A 34 -6.96 16.41 1.47
CA ASP A 34 -6.17 17.59 1.85
C ASP A 34 -4.65 17.33 1.77
N LYS A 35 -4.20 16.17 2.26
CA LYS A 35 -2.80 15.73 2.21
C LYS A 35 -2.28 15.60 0.78
N GLN A 36 -3.12 15.15 -0.16
CA GLN A 36 -2.74 15.01 -1.57
C GLN A 36 -2.63 16.39 -2.23
N ALA A 37 -3.56 17.31 -1.94
CA ALA A 37 -3.50 18.69 -2.42
C ALA A 37 -2.25 19.43 -1.90
N VAL A 38 -1.87 19.17 -0.66
CA VAL A 38 -0.63 19.68 -0.04
C VAL A 38 0.59 19.11 -0.77
N ALA A 39 0.67 17.79 -0.95
CA ALA A 39 1.77 17.16 -1.68
C ALA A 39 1.90 17.69 -3.11
N PHE A 40 0.79 17.91 -3.81
CA PHE A 40 0.76 18.52 -5.14
C PHE A 40 1.37 19.92 -5.16
N ARG A 41 0.99 20.80 -4.22
CA ARG A 41 1.55 22.15 -4.11
C ARG A 41 3.05 22.13 -3.79
N TYR A 42 3.47 21.34 -2.81
CA TYR A 42 4.89 21.28 -2.43
C TYR A 42 5.75 20.62 -3.51
N ALA A 43 5.20 19.69 -4.29
CA ALA A 43 5.91 19.15 -5.46
C ALA A 43 6.19 20.24 -6.50
N VAL A 44 5.20 21.10 -6.79
CA VAL A 44 5.36 22.25 -7.69
C VAL A 44 6.42 23.23 -7.17
N GLU A 45 6.39 23.55 -5.88
CA GLU A 45 7.40 24.41 -5.26
C GLU A 45 8.81 23.80 -5.33
N LYS A 46 8.94 22.49 -5.11
CA LYS A 46 10.23 21.79 -5.20
C LYS A 46 10.78 21.82 -6.62
N ILE A 47 9.96 21.52 -7.62
CA ILE A 47 10.37 21.58 -9.03
C ILE A 47 10.82 22.99 -9.41
N ASN A 48 10.07 24.02 -9.01
CA ASN A 48 10.44 25.42 -9.29
C ASN A 48 11.75 25.86 -8.61
N ALA A 49 12.18 25.18 -7.55
CA ALA A 49 13.45 25.44 -6.88
C ALA A 49 14.65 24.76 -7.57
N ILE A 50 14.41 23.68 -8.32
CA ILE A 50 15.44 22.92 -9.03
C ILE A 50 15.71 23.58 -10.39
N ARG A 51 16.95 24.02 -10.63
CA ARG A 51 17.31 24.70 -11.89
C ARG A 51 17.55 23.75 -13.07
N ASP A 52 17.67 22.45 -12.81
CA ASP A 52 17.95 21.45 -13.84
C ASP A 52 16.70 21.03 -14.63
N ILE A 53 15.51 21.20 -14.03
CA ILE A 53 14.22 20.83 -14.62
C ILE A 53 13.47 22.12 -14.95
N LEU A 54 13.13 22.32 -16.23
CA LEU A 54 12.43 23.51 -16.73
C LEU A 54 13.12 24.85 -16.37
N PRO A 55 14.39 25.09 -16.79
CA PRO A 55 15.15 26.27 -16.36
C PRO A 55 14.54 27.63 -16.78
N ARG A 56 13.69 27.64 -17.81
CA ARG A 56 13.09 28.86 -18.39
C ARG A 56 11.63 29.08 -17.98
N SER A 57 11.02 28.12 -17.29
CA SER A 57 9.58 28.10 -17.02
C SER A 57 9.32 27.70 -15.58
N ARG A 58 8.23 28.21 -15.02
CA ARG A 58 7.77 27.88 -13.66
C ARG A 58 6.41 27.22 -13.71
N LEU A 59 6.23 26.20 -12.89
CA LEU A 59 4.94 25.55 -12.70
C LEU A 59 4.06 26.35 -11.74
N SER A 60 2.77 26.44 -12.06
CA SER A 60 1.74 27.04 -11.21
C SER A 60 0.63 26.00 -10.96
N ALA A 61 0.43 25.65 -9.69
CA ALA A 61 -0.66 24.77 -9.27
C ALA A 61 -2.01 25.53 -9.25
N GLN A 62 -3.02 24.99 -9.93
CA GLN A 62 -4.41 25.42 -9.87
C GLN A 62 -5.22 24.33 -9.17
N ILE A 63 -5.54 24.54 -7.89
CA ILE A 63 -6.20 23.54 -7.05
C ILE A 63 -7.70 23.83 -7.02
N GLU A 64 -8.51 22.88 -7.47
CA GLU A 64 -9.96 22.93 -7.44
C GLU A 64 -10.50 21.82 -6.54
N GLN A 65 -11.46 22.18 -5.69
CA GLN A 65 -12.12 21.25 -4.77
C GLN A 65 -13.45 20.78 -5.38
N ILE A 66 -13.67 19.47 -5.37
CA ILE A 66 -14.87 18.84 -5.90
C ILE A 66 -15.47 17.87 -4.87
N SER A 67 -16.79 17.66 -4.93
CA SER A 67 -17.44 16.65 -4.08
C SER A 67 -17.25 15.25 -4.66
N PRO A 68 -17.07 14.22 -3.81
CA PRO A 68 -17.10 12.83 -4.27
C PRO A 68 -18.42 12.53 -4.99
N GLN A 69 -18.35 11.74 -6.07
CA GLN A 69 -19.51 11.30 -6.85
C GLN A 69 -20.30 12.39 -7.60
N ASP A 70 -19.88 13.66 -7.55
CA ASP A 70 -20.50 14.74 -8.33
C ASP A 70 -19.75 14.96 -9.66
N SER A 71 -20.11 14.15 -10.67
CA SER A 71 -19.48 14.23 -11.99
C SER A 71 -19.81 15.51 -12.76
N PHE A 72 -20.96 16.13 -12.48
CA PHE A 72 -21.37 17.36 -13.14
C PHE A 72 -20.52 18.54 -12.66
N HIS A 73 -20.35 18.69 -11.34
CA HIS A 73 -19.48 19.72 -10.78
C HIS A 73 -18.02 19.48 -11.21
N ALA A 74 -17.56 18.22 -11.21
CA ALA A 74 -16.22 17.88 -11.71
C ALA A 74 -16.02 18.32 -13.16
N SER A 75 -16.98 18.03 -14.05
CA SER A 75 -16.92 18.43 -15.47
C SER A 75 -16.84 19.96 -15.62
N LYS A 76 -17.64 20.71 -14.85
CA LYS A 76 -17.60 22.18 -14.87
C LYS A 76 -16.25 22.74 -14.42
N ARG A 77 -15.62 22.12 -13.40
CA ARG A 77 -14.28 22.52 -12.92
C ARG A 77 -13.18 22.17 -13.91
N VAL A 78 -13.26 21.03 -14.57
CA VAL A 78 -12.34 20.68 -15.66
C VAL A 78 -12.42 21.72 -16.78
N CYS A 79 -13.63 22.07 -17.24
CA CYS A 79 -13.81 23.08 -18.28
C CYS A 79 -13.30 24.46 -17.87
N TYR A 80 -13.44 24.82 -16.59
CA TYR A 80 -12.82 26.02 -16.05
C TYR A 80 -11.29 25.97 -16.15
N LEU A 81 -10.67 24.85 -15.74
CA LEU A 81 -9.21 24.67 -15.84
C LEU A 81 -8.73 24.73 -17.31
N LEU A 82 -9.45 24.12 -18.24
CA LEU A 82 -9.13 24.17 -19.68
C LEU A 82 -9.18 25.60 -20.23
N ASN A 83 -10.19 26.38 -19.85
CA ASN A 83 -10.31 27.78 -20.22
C ASN A 83 -9.12 28.64 -19.70
N THR A 84 -8.53 28.26 -18.56
CA THR A 84 -7.32 28.95 -18.04
C THR A 84 -6.03 28.56 -18.76
N GLY A 85 -6.04 27.49 -19.55
CA GLY A 85 -4.88 26.96 -20.27
C GLY A 85 -3.97 26.13 -19.37
N VAL A 86 -4.46 25.00 -18.87
CA VAL A 86 -3.66 24.01 -18.13
C VAL A 86 -2.96 23.03 -19.07
N ALA A 87 -1.74 22.62 -18.71
CA ALA A 87 -0.95 21.65 -19.47
C ALA A 87 -1.24 20.18 -19.09
N ALA A 88 -1.80 19.95 -17.90
CA ALA A 88 -2.22 18.64 -17.41
C ALA A 88 -3.21 18.77 -16.25
N ILE A 89 -3.97 17.71 -16.00
CA ILE A 89 -4.93 17.58 -14.91
C ILE A 89 -4.55 16.39 -14.03
N PHE A 90 -4.54 16.59 -12.72
CA PHE A 90 -4.17 15.59 -11.71
C PHE A 90 -5.36 15.24 -10.82
N GLY A 91 -5.55 13.95 -10.54
CA GLY A 91 -6.71 13.46 -9.78
C GLY A 91 -8.01 13.59 -10.58
N PRO A 92 -9.18 13.21 -10.01
CA PRO A 92 -9.46 12.98 -8.58
C PRO A 92 -9.35 11.51 -8.12
N GLN A 93 -9.55 11.24 -6.82
CA GLN A 93 -9.47 9.90 -6.24
C GLN A 93 -10.71 9.01 -6.45
N SER A 94 -11.87 9.58 -6.76
CA SER A 94 -13.12 8.84 -6.85
C SER A 94 -13.27 8.29 -8.26
N ALA A 95 -13.52 6.97 -8.37
CA ALA A 95 -13.63 6.29 -9.66
C ALA A 95 -14.64 6.94 -10.61
N HIS A 96 -15.79 7.36 -10.06
CA HIS A 96 -16.88 7.94 -10.83
C HIS A 96 -16.50 9.31 -11.40
N THR A 97 -15.93 10.20 -10.59
CA THR A 97 -15.53 11.54 -11.06
C THR A 97 -14.33 11.44 -11.99
N ALA A 98 -13.34 10.59 -11.68
CA ALA A 98 -12.17 10.35 -12.50
C ALA A 98 -12.53 9.88 -13.92
N SER A 99 -13.47 8.94 -14.06
CA SER A 99 -13.94 8.47 -15.38
C SER A 99 -14.51 9.61 -16.25
N HIS A 100 -15.18 10.59 -15.65
CA HIS A 100 -15.73 11.74 -16.39
C HIS A 100 -14.65 12.74 -16.75
N VAL A 101 -13.73 13.03 -15.83
CA VAL A 101 -12.56 13.89 -16.08
C VAL A 101 -11.73 13.33 -17.22
N GLN A 102 -11.48 12.03 -17.19
CA GLN A 102 -10.73 11.29 -18.21
C GLN A 102 -11.38 11.37 -19.59
N SER A 103 -12.71 11.21 -19.68
CA SER A 103 -13.42 11.36 -20.95
C SER A 103 -13.26 12.76 -21.57
N ILE A 104 -13.23 13.81 -20.74
CA ILE A 104 -12.99 15.18 -21.22
C ILE A 104 -11.53 15.33 -21.66
N CYS A 105 -10.59 14.79 -20.87
CA CYS A 105 -9.16 14.83 -21.17
C CYS A 105 -8.81 14.13 -22.48
N ASP A 106 -9.41 12.96 -22.76
CA ASP A 106 -9.25 12.26 -24.05
C ASP A 106 -9.81 13.08 -25.22
N THR A 107 -10.95 13.75 -25.02
CA THR A 107 -11.59 14.57 -26.07
C THR A 107 -10.76 15.81 -26.41
N MET A 108 -10.18 16.45 -25.39
CA MET A 108 -9.41 17.69 -25.54
C MET A 108 -7.91 17.45 -25.74
N GLU A 109 -7.48 16.20 -25.76
CA GLU A 109 -6.08 15.75 -25.84
C GLU A 109 -5.22 16.36 -24.72
N ILE A 110 -5.73 16.36 -23.49
CA ILE A 110 -5.01 16.87 -22.31
C ILE A 110 -4.55 15.71 -21.44
N PRO A 111 -3.28 15.66 -21.02
CA PRO A 111 -2.81 14.61 -20.13
C PRO A 111 -3.54 14.60 -18.78
N HIS A 112 -4.03 13.43 -18.41
CA HIS A 112 -4.66 13.15 -17.12
C HIS A 112 -3.77 12.21 -16.31
N LEU A 113 -3.38 12.63 -15.11
CA LEU A 113 -2.54 11.86 -14.20
C LEU A 113 -3.34 11.38 -12.99
N GLU A 114 -3.40 10.06 -12.84
CA GLU A 114 -4.07 9.40 -11.71
C GLU A 114 -3.05 8.78 -10.74
N THR A 115 -3.45 8.73 -9.47
CA THR A 115 -2.67 8.13 -8.38
C THR A 115 -3.48 7.13 -7.56
N ARG A 116 -4.64 6.71 -8.09
CA ARG A 116 -5.61 5.84 -7.44
C ARG A 116 -5.53 4.43 -7.98
N TRP A 117 -6.00 3.48 -7.19
CA TRP A 117 -6.22 2.12 -7.68
C TRP A 117 -7.37 2.10 -8.70
N ASP A 118 -7.11 1.58 -9.90
CA ASP A 118 -8.13 1.33 -10.91
C ASP A 118 -7.91 -0.01 -11.61
N TYR A 119 -8.97 -0.82 -11.69
CA TYR A 119 -9.00 -2.11 -12.39
C TYR A 119 -9.58 -2.01 -13.80
N ARG A 120 -10.24 -0.90 -14.13
CA ARG A 120 -10.95 -0.71 -15.40
C ARG A 120 -10.05 -0.19 -16.50
N LEU A 121 -8.74 -0.09 -16.23
CA LEU A 121 -7.70 0.43 -17.11
C LEU A 121 -7.84 -0.12 -18.53
N ARG A 122 -8.60 0.61 -19.35
CA ARG A 122 -8.57 0.48 -20.80
C ARG A 122 -7.41 1.34 -21.29
N ARG A 123 -6.99 1.10 -22.54
CA ARG A 123 -6.04 1.96 -23.22
C ARG A 123 -6.71 3.31 -23.50
N GLU A 124 -6.81 4.14 -22.50
CA GLU A 124 -7.20 5.53 -22.68
C GLU A 124 -5.96 6.30 -23.12
N SER A 125 -6.13 7.05 -24.20
CA SER A 125 -5.01 7.59 -24.94
C SER A 125 -4.32 8.71 -24.17
N CYS A 126 -5.04 9.40 -23.28
CA CYS A 126 -4.53 10.50 -22.46
C CYS A 126 -4.27 10.21 -20.97
N LEU A 127 -4.41 8.96 -20.53
CA LEU A 127 -4.23 8.58 -19.12
C LEU A 127 -2.81 8.09 -18.82
N VAL A 128 -2.27 8.52 -17.68
CA VAL A 128 -1.10 7.94 -17.02
C VAL A 128 -1.44 7.71 -15.54
N ASN A 129 -1.50 6.45 -15.11
CA ASN A 129 -1.74 6.10 -13.71
C ASN A 129 -0.44 5.63 -13.04
N LEU A 130 -0.03 6.32 -11.98
CA LEU A 130 1.19 5.99 -11.22
C LEU A 130 0.97 4.90 -10.17
N TYR A 131 -0.28 4.56 -9.87
CA TYR A 131 -0.59 3.47 -8.94
C TYR A 131 -0.16 2.13 -9.55
N PRO A 132 0.49 1.23 -8.78
CA PRO A 132 0.91 -0.07 -9.29
C PRO A 132 -0.25 -0.89 -9.88
N HIS A 133 -0.03 -1.52 -11.04
CA HIS A 133 -1.11 -2.20 -11.75
C HIS A 133 -1.74 -3.32 -10.89
N PRO A 134 -3.08 -3.43 -10.80
CA PRO A 134 -3.74 -4.37 -9.90
C PRO A 134 -3.31 -5.82 -10.11
N SER A 135 -3.22 -6.30 -11.35
CA SER A 135 -2.83 -7.70 -11.60
C SER A 135 -1.42 -8.04 -11.11
N THR A 136 -0.50 -7.07 -11.18
CA THR A 136 0.87 -7.22 -10.70
C THR A 136 0.89 -7.22 -9.16
N LEU A 137 0.11 -6.35 -8.52
CA LEU A 137 -0.09 -6.41 -7.06
C LEU A 137 -0.72 -7.73 -6.62
N SER A 138 -1.72 -8.22 -7.35
CA SER A 138 -2.35 -9.52 -7.04
C SER A 138 -1.37 -10.68 -7.16
N LYS A 139 -0.44 -10.64 -8.12
CA LYS A 139 0.65 -11.60 -8.24
C LYS A 139 1.55 -11.60 -7.00
N ALA A 140 1.83 -10.43 -6.42
CA ALA A 140 2.60 -10.34 -5.18
C ALA A 140 1.92 -11.09 -4.02
N TYR A 141 0.59 -10.92 -3.86
CA TYR A 141 -0.16 -11.69 -2.85
C TYR A 141 -0.07 -13.20 -3.10
N VAL A 142 -0.18 -13.64 -4.35
CA VAL A 142 -0.06 -15.06 -4.73
C VAL A 142 1.32 -15.61 -4.37
N ASP A 143 2.38 -14.89 -4.74
CA ASP A 143 3.75 -15.35 -4.50
C ASP A 143 4.06 -15.45 -3.01
N LEU A 144 3.51 -14.54 -2.20
CA LEU A 144 3.68 -14.55 -0.75
C LEU A 144 2.92 -15.70 -0.07
N VAL A 145 1.66 -15.93 -0.45
CA VAL A 145 0.84 -17.06 0.04
C VAL A 145 1.48 -18.39 -0.34
N LYS A 146 2.05 -18.50 -1.55
CA LYS A 146 2.83 -19.66 -1.98
C LYS A 146 4.12 -19.83 -1.18
N ALA A 147 4.86 -18.75 -0.93
CA ALA A 147 6.09 -18.77 -0.16
C ALA A 147 5.88 -19.24 1.28
N TRP A 148 4.74 -18.91 1.90
CA TRP A 148 4.36 -19.44 3.21
C TRP A 148 3.73 -20.84 3.18
N GLY A 149 3.47 -21.40 2.01
CA GLY A 149 2.88 -22.73 1.86
C GLY A 149 1.43 -22.82 2.35
N TRP A 150 0.68 -21.72 2.31
CA TRP A 150 -0.73 -21.70 2.72
C TRP A 150 -1.58 -22.54 1.75
N LYS A 151 -2.20 -23.60 2.27
CA LYS A 151 -3.09 -24.49 1.50
C LYS A 151 -4.57 -24.18 1.66
N SER A 152 -4.97 -23.65 2.82
CA SER A 152 -6.34 -23.22 3.13
C SER A 152 -6.28 -21.88 3.85
N PHE A 153 -7.11 -20.94 3.42
CA PHE A 153 -7.23 -19.61 4.01
C PHE A 153 -8.62 -19.02 3.72
N THR A 154 -9.01 -18.03 4.52
CA THR A 154 -10.25 -17.27 4.34
C THR A 154 -9.92 -15.87 3.83
N ILE A 155 -10.60 -15.43 2.77
CA ILE A 155 -10.54 -14.07 2.27
C ILE A 155 -11.70 -13.27 2.88
N ILE A 156 -11.38 -12.15 3.52
CA ILE A 156 -12.36 -11.19 4.03
C ILE A 156 -12.18 -9.89 3.23
N TYR A 157 -13.22 -9.45 2.52
CA TYR A 157 -13.16 -8.24 1.67
C TYR A 157 -14.27 -7.25 2.02
N GLU A 158 -14.00 -5.95 1.93
CA GLU A 158 -14.98 -4.90 2.21
C GLU A 158 -15.94 -4.67 1.04
N ASN A 159 -15.39 -4.29 -0.11
CA ASN A 159 -16.15 -3.87 -1.29
C ASN A 159 -16.01 -4.88 -2.43
N ASN A 160 -16.97 -4.88 -3.36
CA ASN A 160 -16.91 -5.72 -4.57
C ASN A 160 -15.63 -5.49 -5.39
N GLU A 161 -15.05 -4.28 -5.31
CA GLU A 161 -13.76 -3.94 -5.90
C GLU A 161 -12.59 -4.74 -5.30
N GLY A 162 -12.66 -5.09 -4.01
CA GLY A 162 -11.66 -5.92 -3.33
C GLY A 162 -11.55 -7.33 -3.92
N LEU A 163 -12.67 -7.90 -4.39
CA LEU A 163 -12.65 -9.18 -5.10
C LEU A 163 -11.87 -9.11 -6.42
N VAL A 164 -11.95 -7.96 -7.13
CA VAL A 164 -11.19 -7.75 -8.35
C VAL A 164 -9.70 -7.62 -8.04
N ARG A 165 -9.34 -6.92 -6.96
CA ARG A 165 -7.95 -6.84 -6.46
C ARG A 165 -7.39 -8.20 -6.06
N LEU A 166 -8.23 -9.13 -5.62
CA LEU A 166 -7.84 -10.48 -5.21
C LEU A 166 -8.10 -11.54 -6.29
N GLN A 167 -8.43 -11.12 -7.51
CA GLN A 167 -8.83 -12.05 -8.57
C GLN A 167 -7.72 -13.07 -8.93
N GLU A 168 -6.47 -12.62 -9.04
CA GLU A 168 -5.37 -13.55 -9.34
C GLU A 168 -5.08 -14.50 -8.17
N LEU A 169 -5.33 -14.08 -6.93
CA LEU A 169 -5.24 -14.95 -5.76
C LEU A 169 -6.31 -16.05 -5.80
N LEU A 170 -7.54 -15.70 -6.15
CA LEU A 170 -8.64 -16.66 -6.33
C LEU A 170 -8.38 -17.63 -7.49
N LYS A 171 -7.84 -17.14 -8.61
CA LYS A 171 -7.48 -17.98 -9.78
C LYS A 171 -6.32 -18.93 -9.50
N ALA A 172 -5.29 -18.44 -8.81
CA ALA A 172 -4.05 -19.20 -8.56
C ALA A 172 -4.28 -20.44 -7.71
N HIS A 173 -5.33 -20.44 -6.87
CA HIS A 173 -5.70 -21.58 -6.04
C HIS A 173 -6.30 -22.73 -6.84
N GLY A 174 -7.01 -22.43 -7.94
CA GLY A 174 -7.61 -23.43 -8.83
C GLY A 174 -8.56 -24.41 -8.11
N PRO A 175 -8.89 -25.55 -8.75
CA PRO A 175 -9.61 -26.65 -8.11
C PRO A 175 -8.66 -27.42 -7.19
N SER A 176 -8.28 -26.80 -6.07
CA SER A 176 -7.52 -27.42 -4.99
C SER A 176 -8.41 -28.32 -4.14
N GLU A 177 -7.82 -29.31 -3.48
CA GLU A 177 -8.51 -30.17 -2.49
C GLU A 177 -9.03 -29.39 -1.29
N PHE A 178 -8.45 -28.22 -1.00
CA PHE A 178 -8.83 -27.35 0.11
C PHE A 178 -9.62 -26.15 -0.42
N PRO A 179 -10.89 -25.94 -0.05
CA PRO A 179 -11.66 -24.79 -0.53
C PRO A 179 -11.19 -23.48 0.12
N ILE A 180 -11.16 -22.38 -0.63
CA ILE A 180 -11.03 -21.01 -0.08
C ILE A 180 -12.41 -20.52 0.32
N ALA A 181 -12.55 -20.07 1.57
CA ALA A 181 -13.75 -19.36 2.00
C ALA A 181 -13.62 -17.87 1.65
N VAL A 182 -14.67 -17.29 1.08
CA VAL A 182 -14.71 -15.87 0.72
C VAL A 182 -15.88 -15.22 1.46
N ARG A 183 -15.60 -14.16 2.21
CA ARG A 183 -16.55 -13.50 3.11
C ARG A 183 -16.49 -11.99 2.93
N GLN A 184 -17.65 -11.35 2.90
CA GLN A 184 -17.75 -9.90 2.82
C GLN A 184 -17.84 -9.28 4.22
N LEU A 185 -17.09 -8.22 4.49
CA LEU A 185 -17.35 -7.35 5.65
C LEU A 185 -18.63 -6.57 5.39
N GLY A 186 -19.60 -6.68 6.30
CA GLY A 186 -20.79 -5.84 6.23
C GLY A 186 -20.47 -4.36 6.41
N GLU A 187 -21.38 -3.49 5.98
CA GLU A 187 -21.32 -2.05 6.28
C GLU A 187 -21.55 -1.74 7.77
N SER A 188 -22.00 -2.72 8.54
CA SER A 188 -22.14 -2.63 10.00
C SER A 188 -20.80 -2.34 10.67
N THR A 189 -20.86 -1.72 11.85
CA THR A 189 -19.71 -1.55 12.75
C THR A 189 -19.39 -2.81 13.55
N ASP A 190 -20.27 -3.83 13.55
CA ASP A 190 -20.05 -5.09 14.27
C ASP A 190 -19.70 -6.25 13.33
N TYR A 191 -18.42 -6.62 13.31
CA TYR A 191 -17.86 -7.73 12.55
C TYR A 191 -17.80 -9.04 13.35
N ARG A 192 -18.06 -9.00 14.67
CA ARG A 192 -17.95 -10.18 15.55
C ARG A 192 -18.77 -11.37 15.08
N PRO A 193 -20.00 -11.24 14.54
CA PRO A 193 -20.76 -12.39 14.04
C PRO A 193 -20.04 -13.11 12.89
N LEU A 194 -19.50 -12.35 11.93
CA LEU A 194 -18.76 -12.90 10.80
C LEU A 194 -17.48 -13.58 11.27
N LEU A 195 -16.71 -12.90 12.11
CA LEU A 195 -15.46 -13.44 12.62
C LEU A 195 -15.69 -14.69 13.48
N LYS A 196 -16.78 -14.76 14.27
CA LYS A 196 -17.18 -15.99 14.98
C LYS A 196 -17.46 -17.15 14.02
N GLN A 197 -18.08 -16.90 12.86
CA GLN A 197 -18.29 -17.95 11.87
C GLN A 197 -16.96 -18.49 11.31
N ILE A 198 -15.99 -17.60 11.07
CA ILE A 198 -14.64 -17.97 10.60
C ILE A 198 -13.88 -18.74 11.69
N LYS A 199 -13.98 -18.31 12.95
CA LYS A 199 -13.40 -19.03 14.08
C LYS A 199 -13.97 -20.46 14.18
N ASN A 200 -15.28 -20.62 13.98
CA ASN A 200 -15.95 -21.92 14.07
C ASN A 200 -15.58 -22.88 12.93
N SER A 201 -15.15 -22.35 11.78
CA SER A 201 -14.63 -23.19 10.69
C SER A 201 -13.18 -23.64 10.91
N ALA A 202 -12.53 -23.13 11.96
CA ALA A 202 -11.17 -23.47 12.40
C ALA A 202 -10.04 -23.04 11.44
N GLU A 203 -10.30 -22.06 10.57
CA GLU A 203 -9.28 -21.44 9.73
C GLU A 203 -8.36 -20.50 10.51
N SER A 204 -7.06 -20.74 10.38
CA SER A 204 -5.99 -19.94 10.99
C SER A 204 -5.44 -18.83 10.08
N HIS A 205 -5.54 -19.01 8.77
CA HIS A 205 -4.95 -18.10 7.77
C HIS A 205 -6.03 -17.19 7.18
N ILE A 206 -5.82 -15.88 7.27
CA ILE A 206 -6.81 -14.88 6.90
C ILE A 206 -6.16 -13.84 5.99
N VAL A 207 -6.76 -13.61 4.83
CA VAL A 207 -6.42 -12.49 3.95
C VAL A 207 -7.46 -11.39 4.16
N LEU A 208 -7.03 -10.24 4.64
CA LEU A 208 -7.91 -9.11 4.96
C LEU A 208 -7.73 -7.98 3.95
N ASP A 209 -8.80 -7.70 3.21
CA ASP A 209 -8.92 -6.58 2.28
C ASP A 209 -9.98 -5.59 2.77
N CYS A 210 -9.50 -4.51 3.39
CA CYS A 210 -10.34 -3.39 3.81
C CYS A 210 -9.56 -2.08 3.73
N SER A 211 -10.32 -0.98 3.77
CA SER A 211 -9.78 0.37 3.90
C SER A 211 -8.93 0.51 5.16
N THR A 212 -7.85 1.29 5.06
CA THR A 212 -6.85 1.47 6.13
C THR A 212 -7.47 1.95 7.44
N GLU A 213 -8.55 2.72 7.36
CA GLU A 213 -9.28 3.26 8.50
C GLU A 213 -10.04 2.19 9.30
N ARG A 214 -10.49 1.11 8.63
CA ARG A 214 -11.26 0.02 9.26
C ARG A 214 -10.37 -1.10 9.80
N ILE A 215 -9.12 -1.20 9.37
CA ILE A 215 -8.19 -2.28 9.78
C ILE A 215 -8.11 -2.37 11.30
N HIS A 216 -7.89 -1.24 12.00
CA HIS A 216 -7.75 -1.22 13.45
C HIS A 216 -9.01 -1.77 14.15
N GLU A 217 -10.21 -1.34 13.73
CA GLU A 217 -11.47 -1.80 14.32
C GLU A 217 -11.70 -3.30 14.08
N VAL A 218 -11.39 -3.79 12.89
CA VAL A 218 -11.51 -5.23 12.54
C VAL A 218 -10.57 -6.07 13.41
N LEU A 219 -9.30 -5.66 13.54
CA LEU A 219 -8.31 -6.36 14.36
C LEU A 219 -8.70 -6.33 15.85
N LYS A 220 -9.21 -5.21 16.34
CA LYS A 220 -9.71 -5.07 17.72
C LYS A 220 -10.85 -6.03 18.02
N GLN A 221 -11.81 -6.16 17.12
CA GLN A 221 -12.90 -7.11 17.28
C GLN A 221 -12.44 -8.57 17.15
N ALA A 222 -11.47 -8.85 16.27
CA ALA A 222 -10.83 -10.16 16.17
C ALA A 222 -10.10 -10.54 17.47
N GLN A 223 -9.46 -9.58 18.13
CA GLN A 223 -8.82 -9.80 19.44
C GLN A 223 -9.85 -10.16 20.52
N GLN A 224 -10.99 -9.47 20.58
CA GLN A 224 -12.04 -9.73 21.58
C GLN A 224 -12.64 -11.14 21.52
N ILE A 225 -12.65 -11.76 20.33
CA ILE A 225 -13.17 -13.11 20.13
C ILE A 225 -12.06 -14.18 20.16
N GLY A 226 -10.80 -13.79 20.40
CA GLY A 226 -9.66 -14.70 20.45
C GLY A 226 -9.20 -15.24 19.10
N MET A 227 -9.36 -14.46 18.02
CA MET A 227 -8.75 -14.73 16.70
C MET A 227 -7.39 -14.05 16.52
N MET A 228 -6.85 -13.44 17.58
CA MET A 228 -5.50 -12.88 17.61
C MET A 228 -4.66 -13.71 18.59
N SER A 229 -4.12 -14.83 18.11
CA SER A 229 -3.21 -15.70 18.87
C SER A 229 -2.03 -16.16 18.00
N ASP A 230 -1.09 -16.89 18.60
CA ASP A 230 0.06 -17.53 17.94
C ASP A 230 -0.32 -18.44 16.74
N TYR A 231 -1.56 -18.94 16.73
CA TYR A 231 -2.03 -19.85 15.69
C TYR A 231 -2.57 -19.11 14.46
N HIS A 232 -2.84 -17.81 14.55
CA HIS A 232 -3.45 -17.05 13.46
C HIS A 232 -2.39 -16.29 12.67
N SER A 233 -2.59 -16.24 11.36
CA SER A 233 -1.76 -15.42 10.47
C SER A 233 -2.65 -14.56 9.58
N TYR A 234 -2.38 -13.26 9.57
CA TYR A 234 -3.11 -12.27 8.79
C TYR A 234 -2.21 -11.72 7.68
N LEU A 235 -2.71 -11.77 6.46
CA LEU A 235 -2.17 -11.04 5.31
C LEU A 235 -3.07 -9.86 5.03
N ILE A 236 -2.57 -8.65 5.26
CA ILE A 236 -3.30 -7.40 5.01
C ILE A 236 -2.90 -6.87 3.63
N THR A 237 -3.89 -6.57 2.78
CA THR A 237 -3.68 -6.12 1.41
C THR A 237 -3.39 -4.63 1.28
N SER A 238 -3.74 -3.82 2.28
CA SER A 238 -3.48 -2.38 2.25
C SER A 238 -1.98 -2.09 2.28
N LEU A 239 -1.52 -1.27 1.32
CA LEU A 239 -0.12 -0.80 1.24
C LEU A 239 0.25 0.21 2.32
N ASP A 240 -0.74 0.68 3.07
CA ASP A 240 -0.62 1.75 4.07
C ASP A 240 -0.73 1.23 5.52
N LEU A 241 -0.45 -0.06 5.76
CA LEU A 241 -0.50 -0.64 7.10
C LEU A 241 0.40 0.10 8.11
N HIS A 242 1.51 0.70 7.65
CA HIS A 242 2.40 1.51 8.50
C HIS A 242 1.75 2.76 9.09
N SER A 243 0.61 3.19 8.54
CA SER A 243 -0.15 4.33 9.08
C SER A 243 -1.13 3.94 10.21
N VAL A 244 -1.35 2.64 10.42
CA VAL A 244 -2.29 2.12 11.43
C VAL A 244 -1.54 1.88 12.74
N ASP A 245 -2.14 2.29 13.86
CA ASP A 245 -1.62 1.94 15.18
C ASP A 245 -1.89 0.46 15.50
N LEU A 246 -0.80 -0.31 15.61
CA LEU A 246 -0.82 -1.75 15.88
C LEU A 246 -0.27 -2.09 17.28
N GLU A 247 -0.02 -1.10 18.15
CA GLU A 247 0.57 -1.33 19.49
C GLU A 247 -0.23 -2.37 20.31
N GLU A 248 -1.56 -2.30 20.26
CA GLU A 248 -2.46 -3.21 20.98
C GLU A 248 -2.35 -4.69 20.52
N PHE A 249 -1.81 -4.93 19.31
CA PHE A 249 -1.77 -6.25 18.67
C PHE A 249 -0.39 -6.92 18.73
N LYS A 250 0.68 -6.18 19.07
CA LYS A 250 2.08 -6.68 19.10
C LYS A 250 2.30 -7.86 20.04
N TYR A 251 1.57 -7.89 21.14
CA TYR A 251 1.71 -8.90 22.20
C TYR A 251 0.81 -10.12 21.99
N GLY A 252 -0.04 -10.13 20.96
CA GLY A 252 -0.96 -11.24 20.66
C GLY A 252 -0.28 -12.47 20.05
N GLY A 253 0.98 -12.34 19.61
CA GLY A 253 1.74 -13.42 18.96
C GLY A 253 1.25 -13.80 17.55
N THR A 254 0.26 -13.09 17.04
CA THR A 254 -0.29 -13.24 15.69
C THR A 254 0.68 -12.70 14.65
N ASN A 255 0.94 -13.49 13.61
CA ASN A 255 1.76 -13.05 12.49
C ASN A 255 0.92 -12.13 11.60
N ILE A 256 1.17 -10.82 11.64
CA ILE A 256 0.53 -9.84 10.75
C ILE A 256 1.54 -9.42 9.72
N THR A 257 1.18 -9.60 8.46
CA THR A 257 2.06 -9.38 7.31
C THR A 257 1.35 -8.50 6.30
N ALA A 258 2.11 -7.63 5.65
CA ALA A 258 1.60 -6.77 4.59
C ALA A 258 2.70 -6.41 3.60
N PHE A 259 2.27 -5.89 2.46
CA PHE A 259 3.16 -5.21 1.52
C PHE A 259 3.18 -3.72 1.81
N ARG A 260 4.32 -3.10 1.51
CA ARG A 260 4.52 -1.67 1.66
C ARG A 260 5.27 -1.14 0.43
N LEU A 261 4.69 -0.16 -0.27
CA LEU A 261 5.35 0.48 -1.41
C LEU A 261 6.31 1.60 -0.95
N LEU A 262 5.96 2.27 0.14
CA LEU A 262 6.66 3.45 0.65
C LEU A 262 7.28 3.16 2.02
N ASP A 263 8.58 3.37 2.18
CA ASP A 263 9.25 3.20 3.46
C ASP A 263 9.37 4.54 4.21
N PRO A 264 8.53 4.80 5.25
CA PRO A 264 8.55 6.05 6.00
C PRO A 264 9.84 6.28 6.80
N GLU A 265 10.67 5.24 6.97
CA GLU A 265 11.94 5.35 7.70
C GLU A 265 13.07 5.91 6.82
N LYS A 266 12.87 5.99 5.50
CA LYS A 266 13.89 6.54 4.61
C LYS A 266 14.11 8.03 4.87
N PRO A 267 15.39 8.49 4.96
CA PRO A 267 15.69 9.88 5.27
C PRO A 267 15.20 10.85 4.20
N GLU A 268 15.17 10.44 2.93
CA GLU A 268 14.64 11.24 1.81
C GLU A 268 13.15 11.59 2.01
N ILE A 269 12.35 10.62 2.47
CA ILE A 269 10.92 10.80 2.74
C ILE A 269 10.72 11.64 4.00
N GLN A 270 11.46 11.33 5.08
CA GLN A 270 11.37 12.10 6.32
C GLN A 270 11.68 13.58 6.09
N ASN A 271 12.77 13.90 5.39
CA ASN A 271 13.15 15.28 5.09
C ASN A 271 12.06 15.99 4.28
N THR A 272 11.51 15.31 3.27
CA THR A 272 10.45 15.87 2.41
C THR A 272 9.17 16.15 3.20
N VAL A 273 8.75 15.23 4.06
CA VAL A 273 7.56 15.43 4.90
C VAL A 273 7.79 16.54 5.95
N GLN A 274 8.98 16.62 6.54
CA GLN A 274 9.34 17.70 7.45
C GLN A 274 9.29 19.07 6.76
N GLU A 275 9.78 19.18 5.51
CA GLU A 275 9.65 20.39 4.69
C GLU A 275 8.19 20.83 4.55
N TRP A 276 7.27 19.88 4.30
CA TRP A 276 5.84 20.19 4.19
C TRP A 276 5.23 20.66 5.51
N ILE A 277 5.57 19.99 6.62
CA ILE A 277 5.08 20.34 7.96
C ILE A 277 5.53 21.76 8.35
N TYR A 278 6.82 22.06 8.22
CA TYR A 278 7.35 23.39 8.53
C TYR A 278 6.81 24.47 7.60
N GLY A 279 6.60 24.13 6.32
CA GLY A 279 5.97 25.03 5.36
C GLY A 279 4.56 25.43 5.79
N GLU A 280 3.70 24.47 6.12
CA GLU A 280 2.32 24.79 6.53
C GLU A 280 2.24 25.52 7.86
N GLN A 281 3.11 25.19 8.81
CA GLN A 281 3.21 25.92 10.08
C GLN A 281 3.49 27.42 9.86
N ARG A 282 4.31 27.78 8.86
CA ARG A 282 4.56 29.19 8.51
C ARG A 282 3.31 29.90 7.99
N TYR A 283 2.41 29.18 7.35
CA TYR A 283 1.12 29.71 6.89
C TYR A 283 0.01 29.63 7.95
N GLY A 284 0.33 29.24 9.19
CA GLY A 284 -0.63 29.09 10.28
C GLY A 284 -1.60 27.91 10.08
N ARG A 285 -1.26 26.96 9.21
CA ARG A 285 -2.04 25.74 8.96
C ARG A 285 -1.37 24.57 9.65
N GLN A 286 -2.16 23.75 10.33
CA GLN A 286 -1.64 22.53 10.95
C GLN A 286 -1.92 21.34 10.04
N LEU A 287 -0.86 20.70 9.53
CA LEU A 287 -0.96 19.42 8.86
C LEU A 287 -0.88 18.30 9.89
N ASP A 288 -1.98 17.59 10.09
CA ASP A 288 -1.94 16.35 10.83
C ASP A 288 -1.47 15.21 9.92
N MET A 289 -0.14 15.00 9.87
CA MET A 289 0.47 13.86 9.19
C MET A 289 0.45 12.57 10.02
N GLY A 290 -0.45 12.49 11.02
CA GLY A 290 -0.54 11.34 11.92
C GLY A 290 0.74 11.21 12.71
N GLN A 291 0.98 12.15 13.63
CA GLN A 291 1.93 11.86 14.71
C GLN A 291 1.25 10.79 15.57
N GLY A 292 1.68 9.54 15.44
CA GLY A 292 1.26 8.51 16.39
C GLY A 292 1.45 9.04 17.80
N LEU A 293 0.57 8.65 18.73
CA LEU A 293 0.56 9.07 20.14
C LEU A 293 1.89 8.82 20.90
N ASN A 294 2.88 8.21 20.25
CA ASN A 294 4.23 8.01 20.74
C ASN A 294 5.19 9.02 20.10
N LYS A 295 6.04 9.62 20.94
CA LYS A 295 7.10 10.60 20.67
C LYS A 295 8.17 10.19 19.64
N ASN A 296 7.91 9.20 18.81
CA ASN A 296 8.78 8.78 17.72
C ASN A 296 8.24 9.41 16.43
N ASN A 297 9.07 10.22 15.79
CA ASN A 297 8.80 11.04 14.59
C ASN A 297 8.48 10.21 13.32
N THR A 298 7.68 9.15 13.40
CA THR A 298 7.26 8.38 12.23
C THR A 298 6.03 9.04 11.62
N THR A 299 6.24 9.78 10.53
CA THR A 299 5.20 10.41 9.75
C THR A 299 4.40 9.36 8.99
N ALA A 300 3.07 9.34 9.19
CA ALA A 300 2.18 8.42 8.49
C ALA A 300 1.82 8.97 7.10
N LEU A 301 2.77 8.91 6.15
CA LEU A 301 2.52 9.27 4.76
C LEU A 301 1.79 8.13 4.04
N LYS A 302 0.55 8.37 3.57
CA LYS A 302 -0.19 7.43 2.73
C LYS A 302 0.45 7.30 1.34
N THR A 303 0.36 6.12 0.74
CA THR A 303 0.97 5.80 -0.56
C THR A 303 0.46 6.72 -1.67
N GLU A 304 -0.85 6.99 -1.71
CA GLU A 304 -1.46 7.87 -2.73
C GLU A 304 -0.92 9.32 -2.68
N VAL A 305 -0.56 9.80 -1.49
CA VAL A 305 0.03 11.14 -1.31
C VAL A 305 1.44 11.19 -1.89
N ALA A 306 2.24 10.16 -1.66
CA ALA A 306 3.57 10.04 -2.25
C ALA A 306 3.50 9.90 -3.78
N LEU A 307 2.52 9.15 -4.30
CA LEU A 307 2.29 9.02 -5.74
C LEU A 307 1.91 10.37 -6.39
N MET A 308 1.15 11.23 -5.70
CA MET A 308 0.83 12.59 -6.20
C MET A 308 2.07 13.46 -6.31
N TYR A 309 2.96 13.41 -5.32
CA TYR A 309 4.24 14.11 -5.38
C TYR A 309 5.10 13.61 -6.55
N ASP A 310 5.18 12.30 -6.73
CA ASP A 310 5.90 11.65 -7.81
C ASP A 310 5.29 11.96 -9.20
N ALA A 311 3.96 12.08 -9.30
CA ALA A 311 3.26 12.41 -10.54
C ALA A 311 3.67 13.78 -11.09
N VAL A 312 3.79 14.79 -10.21
CA VAL A 312 4.24 16.12 -10.61
C VAL A 312 5.69 16.09 -11.11
N HIS A 313 6.56 15.29 -10.47
CA HIS A 313 7.94 15.13 -10.89
C HIS A 313 8.04 14.42 -12.25
N LEU A 314 7.24 13.38 -12.47
CA LEU A 314 7.15 12.67 -13.75
C LEU A 314 6.72 13.62 -14.88
N PHE A 315 5.63 14.35 -14.65
CA PHE A 315 5.13 15.35 -15.59
C PHE A 315 6.22 16.38 -15.94
N SER A 316 6.88 16.95 -14.92
CA SER A 316 7.90 17.98 -15.10
C SER A 316 9.11 17.48 -15.89
N LYS A 317 9.55 16.24 -15.59
CA LYS A 317 10.66 15.60 -16.29
C LYS A 317 10.30 15.30 -17.75
N ALA A 318 9.12 14.75 -18.00
CA ALA A 318 8.65 14.49 -19.36
C ALA A 318 8.50 15.78 -20.18
N LEU A 319 7.96 16.83 -19.56
CA LEU A 319 7.81 18.13 -20.19
C LEU A 319 9.16 18.76 -20.56
N HIS A 320 10.16 18.64 -19.67
CA HIS A 320 11.52 19.10 -19.94
C HIS A 320 12.17 18.38 -21.13
N VAL A 321 11.99 17.05 -21.23
CA VAL A 321 12.49 16.26 -22.37
C VAL A 321 11.77 16.64 -23.66
N LEU A 322 10.46 16.89 -23.60
CA LEU A 322 9.68 17.34 -24.75
C LEU A 322 10.10 18.73 -25.23
N ASP A 323 10.32 19.71 -24.34
CA ASP A 323 10.77 21.08 -24.69
C ASP A 323 12.14 21.08 -25.38
N THR A 324 12.99 20.12 -25.01
CA THR A 324 14.30 19.95 -25.67
C THR A 324 14.16 19.42 -27.10
N SER A 325 13.06 18.72 -27.39
CA SER A 325 12.85 18.00 -28.67
C SER A 325 11.92 18.75 -29.63
N GLN A 326 10.94 19.48 -29.11
CA GLN A 326 9.89 20.16 -29.86
C GLN A 326 9.56 21.51 -29.21
N GLN A 327 9.23 22.51 -30.04
CA GLN A 327 8.64 23.75 -29.54
C GLN A 327 7.21 23.46 -29.08
N ILE A 328 6.91 23.77 -27.83
CA ILE A 328 5.61 23.51 -27.20
C ILE A 328 4.90 24.85 -27.01
N ASP A 329 3.67 24.94 -27.49
CA ASP A 329 2.74 26.02 -27.16
C ASP A 329 1.58 25.46 -26.32
N ILE A 330 1.29 26.10 -25.17
CA ILE A 330 0.19 25.72 -24.29
C ILE A 330 -0.97 26.66 -24.59
N LYS A 331 -2.04 26.09 -25.14
CA LYS A 331 -3.23 26.84 -25.58
C LYS A 331 -4.34 26.79 -24.54
N GLN A 332 -5.12 27.86 -24.50
CA GLN A 332 -6.40 27.86 -23.81
C GLN A 332 -7.41 27.10 -24.67
N LEU A 333 -8.16 26.20 -24.04
CA LEU A 333 -9.14 25.36 -24.71
C LEU A 333 -10.51 25.60 -24.11
N SER A 334 -11.56 25.55 -24.94
CA SER A 334 -12.94 25.55 -24.48
C SER A 334 -13.57 24.17 -24.65
N CYS A 335 -14.25 23.68 -23.62
CA CYS A 335 -15.05 22.45 -23.71
C CYS A 335 -16.18 22.50 -24.75
N GLU A 336 -16.57 23.70 -25.19
CA GLU A 336 -17.61 23.88 -26.21
C GLU A 336 -17.05 23.84 -27.64
N SER A 337 -15.74 24.01 -27.78
CA SER A 337 -15.03 23.95 -29.06
C SER A 337 -14.45 22.56 -29.31
N ALA A 338 -14.23 22.22 -30.58
CA ALA A 338 -13.55 20.98 -30.98
C ALA A 338 -12.02 21.13 -31.06
N ASP A 339 -11.47 22.25 -30.59
CA ASP A 339 -10.03 22.49 -30.61
C ASP A 339 -9.34 21.62 -29.56
N THR A 340 -8.27 20.93 -29.95
CA THR A 340 -7.47 20.07 -29.07
C THR A 340 -6.06 20.59 -28.90
N TRP A 341 -5.34 20.08 -27.90
CA TRP A 341 -3.92 20.40 -27.73
C TRP A 341 -3.01 19.47 -28.54
N SER A 342 -2.37 20.03 -29.58
CA SER A 342 -1.52 19.29 -30.52
C SER A 342 -0.36 18.51 -29.91
N HIS A 343 0.08 18.86 -28.69
CA HIS A 343 1.23 18.23 -28.02
C HIS A 343 0.85 17.28 -26.88
N GLY A 344 -0.44 17.12 -26.58
CA GLY A 344 -0.90 16.30 -25.47
C GLY A 344 -0.43 14.85 -25.57
N TYR A 345 -0.74 14.18 -26.68
CA TYR A 345 -0.31 12.80 -26.90
C TYR A 345 1.21 12.63 -26.89
N SER A 346 1.94 13.59 -27.47
CA SER A 346 3.40 13.57 -27.42
C SER A 346 3.88 13.58 -25.97
N LEU A 347 3.36 14.47 -25.13
CA LEU A 347 3.73 14.55 -23.72
C LEU A 347 3.41 13.26 -22.95
N ILE A 348 2.25 12.65 -23.21
CA ILE A 348 1.88 11.36 -22.61
C ILE A 348 2.83 10.25 -23.03
N ASN A 349 3.24 10.20 -24.30
CA ASN A 349 4.21 9.23 -24.78
C ASN A 349 5.58 9.43 -24.10
N TYR A 350 6.03 10.67 -23.91
CA TYR A 350 7.23 10.94 -23.12
C TYR A 350 7.07 10.50 -21.66
N MET A 351 5.91 10.77 -21.03
CA MET A 351 5.65 10.30 -19.65
C MET A 351 5.72 8.77 -19.53
N LYS A 352 5.24 8.03 -20.55
CA LYS A 352 5.28 6.56 -20.57
C LYS A 352 6.69 6.00 -20.79
N ILE A 353 7.59 6.75 -21.42
CA ILE A 353 8.95 6.29 -21.75
C ILE A 353 9.98 6.73 -20.69
N VAL A 354 9.74 7.86 -20.02
CA VAL A 354 10.68 8.41 -19.05
C VAL A 354 10.75 7.52 -17.81
N GLU A 355 11.98 7.11 -17.46
CA GLU A 355 12.28 6.44 -16.21
C GLU A 355 12.74 7.47 -15.16
N MET A 356 12.25 7.38 -13.94
CA MET A 356 12.70 8.23 -12.84
C MET A 356 12.64 7.50 -11.49
N LYS A 357 13.40 8.01 -10.52
CA LYS A 357 13.32 7.57 -9.13
C LYS A 357 12.59 8.65 -8.33
N GLY A 358 11.44 8.29 -7.76
CA GLY A 358 10.64 9.13 -6.87
C GLY A 358 10.65 8.62 -5.42
N LEU A 359 9.74 9.14 -4.60
CA LEU A 359 9.52 8.70 -3.23
C LEU A 359 9.08 7.22 -3.18
N THR A 360 8.29 6.79 -4.17
CA THR A 360 7.83 5.40 -4.32
C THR A 360 8.85 4.46 -4.99
N GLY A 361 10.10 4.90 -5.14
CA GLY A 361 11.16 4.12 -5.78
C GLY A 361 11.22 4.33 -7.29
N LEU A 362 11.51 3.27 -8.04
CA LEU A 362 11.59 3.34 -9.50
C LEU A 362 10.18 3.51 -10.10
N ILE A 363 10.02 4.48 -10.98
CA ILE A 363 8.82 4.75 -11.75
C ILE A 363 9.17 4.48 -13.20
N LYS A 364 8.55 3.44 -13.73
CA LYS A 364 8.68 2.96 -15.10
C LYS A 364 7.36 2.37 -15.55
N PHE A 365 7.01 2.61 -16.81
CA PHE A 365 5.81 2.04 -17.42
C PHE A 365 6.23 0.96 -18.42
N ASP A 366 5.39 -0.06 -18.57
CA ASP A 366 5.55 -1.05 -19.61
C ASP A 366 5.12 -0.51 -20.99
N HIS A 367 5.26 -1.35 -22.02
CA HIS A 367 4.84 -1.02 -23.38
C HIS A 367 3.34 -0.71 -23.51
N GLN A 368 2.52 -1.07 -22.52
CA GLN A 368 1.09 -0.79 -22.48
C GLN A 368 0.78 0.51 -21.72
N GLY A 369 1.77 1.13 -21.07
CA GLY A 369 1.63 2.35 -20.28
C GLY A 369 1.23 2.09 -18.83
N PHE A 370 1.37 0.86 -18.33
CA PHE A 370 1.09 0.52 -16.93
C PHE A 370 2.35 0.42 -16.09
N ARG A 371 2.26 0.83 -14.82
CA ARG A 371 3.34 0.63 -13.84
C ARG A 371 3.33 -0.80 -13.33
N SER A 372 3.98 -1.69 -14.06
CA SER A 372 4.09 -3.13 -13.77
C SER A 372 5.46 -3.56 -13.24
N ASP A 373 6.47 -2.69 -13.30
CA ASP A 373 7.80 -2.90 -12.73
C ASP A 373 8.01 -1.98 -11.52
N PHE A 374 7.89 -2.55 -10.32
CA PHE A 374 8.06 -1.85 -9.05
C PHE A 374 8.50 -2.84 -7.98
N MET A 375 9.10 -2.30 -6.91
CA MET A 375 9.56 -3.07 -5.76
C MET A 375 8.60 -2.83 -4.59
N LEU A 376 8.19 -3.91 -3.93
CA LEU A 376 7.45 -3.85 -2.67
C LEU A 376 8.33 -4.34 -1.53
N ASP A 377 8.21 -3.69 -0.38
CA ASP A 377 8.74 -4.23 0.87
C ASP A 377 7.72 -5.17 1.48
N ILE A 378 8.18 -6.31 1.99
CA ILE A 378 7.35 -7.21 2.80
C ILE A 378 7.62 -6.84 4.25
N ILE A 379 6.58 -6.44 4.96
CA ILE A 379 6.64 -6.05 6.37
C ILE A 379 5.86 -7.04 7.24
N GLU A 380 6.38 -7.31 8.43
CA GLU A 380 5.75 -8.16 9.43
C GLU A 380 5.77 -7.48 10.80
N LEU A 381 4.70 -7.68 11.57
CA LEU A 381 4.60 -7.17 12.93
C LEU A 381 5.44 -8.02 13.89
N ASN A 382 6.50 -7.40 14.42
CA ASN A 382 7.33 -7.98 15.48
C ASN A 382 6.88 -7.47 16.86
N SER A 383 6.89 -8.36 17.86
CA SER A 383 6.50 -8.03 19.23
C SER A 383 7.38 -6.99 19.93
N LYS A 384 8.65 -6.81 19.51
CA LYS A 384 9.58 -5.84 20.13
C LYS A 384 9.67 -4.51 19.38
N GLU A 385 9.87 -4.59 18.07
CA GLU A 385 10.21 -3.42 17.23
C GLU A 385 9.00 -2.86 16.45
N GLY A 386 7.84 -3.54 16.50
CA GLY A 386 6.69 -3.20 15.67
C GLY A 386 6.85 -3.69 14.22
N LEU A 387 6.35 -2.94 13.26
CA LEU A 387 6.40 -3.33 11.84
C LEU A 387 7.84 -3.27 11.34
N LYS A 388 8.39 -4.42 10.93
CA LYS A 388 9.75 -4.55 10.41
C LYS A 388 9.74 -5.12 9.00
N LYS A 389 10.64 -4.61 8.15
CA LYS A 389 10.89 -5.18 6.82
C LYS A 389 11.58 -6.54 6.94
N ILE A 390 10.99 -7.57 6.34
CA ILE A 390 11.50 -8.95 6.34
C ILE A 390 11.92 -9.46 4.95
N GLY A 391 11.63 -8.69 3.91
CA GLY A 391 11.96 -9.05 2.54
C GLY A 391 11.55 -7.98 1.54
N THR A 392 11.78 -8.29 0.27
CA THR A 392 11.37 -7.50 -0.88
C THR A 392 10.68 -8.38 -1.90
N TRP A 393 9.78 -7.80 -2.68
CA TRP A 393 9.16 -8.45 -3.82
C TRP A 393 9.32 -7.58 -5.08
N ASN A 394 9.60 -8.22 -6.20
CA ASN A 394 9.56 -7.62 -7.52
C ASN A 394 8.84 -8.56 -8.50
N SER A 395 8.46 -8.05 -9.67
CA SER A 395 7.68 -8.81 -10.65
C SER A 395 8.48 -9.93 -11.32
N THR A 396 9.81 -9.83 -11.34
CA THR A 396 10.77 -10.72 -12.03
C THR A 396 11.32 -11.84 -11.16
N GLU A 397 11.85 -11.53 -9.97
CA GLU A 397 12.48 -12.48 -9.04
C GLU A 397 11.47 -13.02 -8.01
N GLY A 398 10.32 -12.36 -7.83
CA GLY A 398 9.29 -12.76 -6.89
C GLY A 398 9.65 -12.36 -5.45
N VAL A 399 9.30 -13.21 -4.48
CA VAL A 399 9.56 -12.95 -3.05
C VAL A 399 11.02 -13.27 -2.72
N ASN A 400 11.73 -12.30 -2.17
CA ASN A 400 13.07 -12.45 -1.64
C ASN A 400 13.11 -12.05 -0.16
N PHE A 401 13.31 -13.03 0.73
CA PHE A 401 13.40 -12.79 2.17
C PHE A 401 14.83 -12.40 2.55
N THR A 402 14.97 -11.30 3.29
CA THR A 402 16.27 -10.78 3.75
C THR A 402 16.72 -11.38 5.09
N ARG A 403 15.90 -12.25 5.69
CA ARG A 403 16.19 -12.88 6.98
C ARG A 403 17.36 -13.86 6.85
N THR A 404 18.36 -13.73 7.70
CA THR A 404 19.39 -14.77 7.84
C THR A 404 18.85 -15.92 8.70
N PHE A 405 19.38 -17.13 8.52
CA PHE A 405 19.01 -18.28 9.35
C PHE A 405 19.24 -18.01 10.86
N GLY A 406 20.28 -17.26 11.19
CA GLY A 406 20.57 -16.85 12.57
C GLY A 406 19.49 -15.96 13.16
N ASP A 407 18.98 -14.99 12.39
CA ASP A 407 17.90 -14.08 12.84
C ASP A 407 16.57 -14.81 13.04
N VAL A 408 16.29 -15.81 12.20
CA VAL A 408 15.09 -16.65 12.35
C VAL A 408 15.21 -17.49 13.61
N TYR A 409 16.37 -18.11 13.84
CA TYR A 409 16.61 -18.93 15.03
C TYR A 409 16.52 -18.11 16.32
N THR A 410 17.11 -16.92 16.37
CA THR A 410 17.03 -16.05 17.55
C THR A 410 15.59 -15.58 17.80
N GLN A 411 14.84 -15.20 16.77
CA GLN A 411 13.42 -14.84 16.90
C GLN A 411 12.59 -16.01 17.45
N ILE A 412 12.83 -17.23 16.94
CA ILE A 412 12.15 -18.43 17.44
C ILE A 412 12.49 -18.64 18.92
N VAL A 413 13.76 -18.68 19.28
CA VAL A 413 14.18 -18.88 20.68
C VAL A 413 13.60 -17.82 21.60
N GLU A 414 13.66 -16.54 21.21
CA GLU A 414 13.09 -15.44 21.99
C GLU A 414 11.57 -15.56 22.14
N SER A 415 10.86 -16.01 21.10
CA SER A 415 9.41 -16.21 21.15
C SER A 415 9.00 -17.39 22.04
N LEU A 416 9.88 -18.39 22.18
CA LEU A 416 9.65 -19.60 22.97
C LEU A 416 10.04 -19.42 24.45
N GLN A 417 10.96 -18.51 24.74
CA GLN A 417 11.41 -18.23 26.11
C GLN A 417 10.24 -17.80 26.99
N ASN A 418 10.12 -18.43 28.16
CA ASN A 418 9.05 -18.21 29.14
C ASN A 418 7.62 -18.54 28.68
N LYS A 419 7.41 -19.11 27.49
CA LYS A 419 6.11 -19.71 27.14
C LYS A 419 5.95 -21.06 27.85
N THR A 420 4.71 -21.35 28.26
CA THR A 420 4.35 -22.66 28.83
C THR A 420 3.62 -23.48 27.77
N PHE A 421 4.27 -24.53 27.25
CA PHE A 421 3.66 -25.45 26.31
C PHE A 421 2.83 -26.51 27.01
N ILE A 422 1.62 -26.73 26.54
CA ILE A 422 0.82 -27.88 26.95
C ILE A 422 1.19 -29.03 26.01
N VAL A 423 1.83 -30.07 26.56
CA VAL A 423 2.23 -31.25 25.79
C VAL A 423 1.23 -32.36 26.06
N THR A 424 0.46 -32.70 25.03
CA THR A 424 -0.51 -33.80 25.11
C THR A 424 0.15 -35.11 24.72
N THR A 425 0.00 -36.13 25.56
CA THR A 425 0.57 -37.47 25.31
C THR A 425 -0.40 -38.59 25.68
N LEU A 426 -0.12 -39.77 25.14
CA LEU A 426 -0.76 -41.03 25.49
C LEU A 426 0.14 -41.82 26.45
N LEU A 427 -0.47 -42.46 27.45
CA LEU A 427 0.24 -43.37 28.35
C LEU A 427 0.59 -44.65 27.59
N SER A 428 1.88 -44.85 27.33
CA SER A 428 2.41 -45.99 26.59
C SER A 428 3.84 -46.27 27.02
N ALA A 429 4.10 -47.45 27.56
CA ALA A 429 5.45 -47.88 27.91
C ALA A 429 6.27 -48.20 26.63
N PRO A 430 7.56 -47.80 26.55
CA PRO A 430 8.39 -47.10 27.54
C PRO A 430 8.46 -45.56 27.33
N TYR A 431 7.55 -44.99 26.55
CA TYR A 431 7.59 -43.59 26.12
C TYR A 431 7.03 -42.61 27.17
N CYS A 432 5.90 -42.94 27.78
CA CYS A 432 5.25 -42.17 28.83
C CYS A 432 4.49 -43.09 29.78
N MET A 433 4.88 -43.12 31.04
CA MET A 433 4.37 -43.98 32.10
C MET A 433 4.12 -43.14 33.35
N LEU A 434 3.22 -43.60 34.23
CA LEU A 434 3.08 -42.99 35.54
C LEU A 434 4.20 -43.49 36.44
N LYS A 435 4.79 -42.56 37.20
CA LYS A 435 5.86 -42.88 38.12
C LYS A 435 5.32 -43.57 39.36
N ASP A 436 5.87 -44.74 39.69
CA ASP A 436 5.57 -45.43 40.94
C ASP A 436 6.26 -44.70 42.12
N SER A 437 5.50 -43.91 42.88
CA SER A 437 6.00 -43.15 44.03
C SER A 437 5.06 -43.25 45.22
N SER A 438 5.62 -43.34 46.43
CA SER A 438 4.88 -43.27 47.69
C SER A 438 4.33 -41.88 47.99
N GLU A 439 4.87 -40.83 47.34
CA GLU A 439 4.45 -39.44 47.52
C GLU A 439 3.48 -39.00 46.42
N LYS A 440 2.53 -38.10 46.76
CA LYS A 440 1.64 -37.48 45.78
C LYS A 440 2.42 -36.48 44.92
N LEU A 441 2.94 -36.96 43.80
CA LEU A 441 3.56 -36.13 42.76
C LEU A 441 2.47 -35.28 42.08
N GLN A 442 2.80 -34.04 41.71
CA GLN A 442 1.90 -33.12 41.00
C GLN A 442 2.56 -32.58 39.73
N GLY A 443 1.75 -32.34 38.70
CA GLY A 443 2.22 -31.81 37.41
C GLY A 443 3.14 -32.79 36.67
N ASN A 444 4.19 -32.28 36.03
CA ASN A 444 5.07 -33.08 35.16
C ASN A 444 5.79 -34.21 35.88
N SER A 445 6.03 -34.07 37.19
CA SER A 445 6.75 -35.07 37.98
C SER A 445 6.01 -36.40 38.11
N GLN A 446 4.72 -36.46 37.73
CA GLN A 446 3.91 -37.68 37.74
C GLN A 446 4.26 -38.65 36.61
N TYR A 447 4.92 -38.16 35.56
CA TYR A 447 5.20 -38.90 34.34
C TYR A 447 6.68 -39.24 34.24
N GLU A 448 7.01 -40.43 33.72
CA GLU A 448 8.36 -40.87 33.40
C GLU A 448 8.39 -41.62 32.06
N GLY A 449 9.54 -41.67 31.40
CA GLY A 449 9.73 -42.38 30.14
C GLY A 449 10.54 -41.61 29.11
N TYR A 450 10.87 -42.26 28.00
CA TYR A 450 11.78 -41.71 27.00
C TYR A 450 11.32 -40.36 26.43
N SER A 451 10.02 -40.21 26.15
CA SER A 451 9.47 -38.97 25.60
C SER A 451 9.51 -37.83 26.62
N VAL A 452 9.33 -38.15 27.91
CA VAL A 452 9.38 -37.17 29.01
C VAL A 452 10.80 -36.61 29.15
N ASP A 453 11.81 -37.48 29.15
CA ASP A 453 13.22 -37.09 29.22
C ASP A 453 13.63 -36.25 28.01
N LEU A 454 13.17 -36.65 26.81
CA LEU A 454 13.45 -35.91 25.58
C LEU A 454 12.84 -34.50 25.62
N ILE A 455 11.58 -34.34 26.03
CA ILE A 455 10.93 -33.04 26.16
C ILE A 455 11.66 -32.17 27.20
N HIS A 456 12.11 -32.78 28.30
CA HIS A 456 12.87 -32.09 29.34
C HIS A 456 14.19 -31.54 28.80
N GLU A 457 14.97 -32.34 28.07
CA GLU A 457 16.22 -31.88 27.46
C GLU A 457 15.99 -30.82 26.37
N ILE A 458 14.96 -30.97 25.53
CA ILE A 458 14.58 -29.94 24.56
C ILE A 458 14.19 -28.63 25.28
N SER A 459 13.45 -28.71 26.39
CA SER A 459 13.05 -27.54 27.18
C SER A 459 14.23 -26.81 27.81
N LYS A 460 15.30 -27.52 28.21
CA LYS A 460 16.53 -26.91 28.70
C LYS A 460 17.29 -26.17 27.61
N ILE A 461 17.33 -26.72 26.40
CA ILE A 461 18.02 -26.10 25.25
C ILE A 461 17.29 -24.83 24.79
N LEU A 462 15.96 -24.89 24.68
CA LEU A 462 15.14 -23.80 24.14
C LEU A 462 14.60 -22.83 25.19
N GLY A 463 14.68 -23.18 26.48
CA GLY A 463 14.31 -22.29 27.60
C GLY A 463 12.80 -22.08 27.79
N TYR A 464 11.96 -22.99 27.31
CA TYR A 464 10.50 -22.92 27.52
C TYR A 464 10.07 -23.72 28.75
N ARG A 465 8.91 -23.37 29.32
CA ARG A 465 8.23 -24.17 30.34
C ARG A 465 7.24 -25.11 29.64
N TRP A 466 6.95 -26.25 30.23
CA TRP A 466 5.97 -27.17 29.68
C TRP A 466 5.14 -27.79 30.79
N ASN A 467 3.92 -28.18 30.46
CA ASN A 467 3.02 -28.94 31.31
C ASN A 467 2.49 -30.12 30.51
N MET A 468 2.62 -31.33 31.05
CA MET A 468 2.11 -32.53 30.41
C MET A 468 0.65 -32.77 30.79
N LEU A 469 -0.18 -33.10 29.80
CA LEU A 469 -1.56 -33.55 30.01
C LEU A 469 -1.77 -34.88 29.28
N SER A 470 -2.45 -35.81 29.94
CA SER A 470 -2.95 -36.99 29.26
C SER A 470 -4.07 -36.60 28.28
N GLU A 471 -4.22 -37.33 27.18
CA GLU A 471 -5.28 -37.05 26.19
C GLU A 471 -6.68 -36.96 26.84
N LYS A 472 -6.97 -37.81 27.82
CA LYS A 472 -8.24 -37.80 28.57
C LYS A 472 -8.44 -36.52 29.39
N GLU A 473 -7.38 -36.00 30.02
CA GLU A 473 -7.43 -34.75 30.77
C GLU A 473 -7.53 -33.53 29.86
N PHE A 474 -6.86 -33.56 28.71
CA PHE A 474 -6.93 -32.49 27.71
C PHE A 474 -8.34 -32.36 27.12
N ILE A 475 -8.99 -33.48 26.78
CA ILE A 475 -10.38 -33.50 26.29
C ILE A 475 -11.34 -32.95 27.35
N ASN A 476 -11.19 -33.35 28.61
CA ASN A 476 -12.02 -32.84 29.71
C ASN A 476 -11.83 -31.35 29.97
N GLN A 477 -10.61 -30.81 29.85
CA GLN A 477 -10.37 -29.37 29.95
C GLN A 477 -11.00 -28.59 28.79
N LYS A 478 -10.95 -29.11 27.56
CA LYS A 478 -11.56 -28.45 26.39
C LYS A 478 -13.09 -28.40 26.47
N ILE A 479 -13.72 -29.46 26.98
CA ILE A 479 -15.18 -29.52 27.16
C ILE A 479 -15.65 -28.52 28.22
N ASN A 480 -14.92 -28.36 29.32
CA ASN A 480 -15.26 -27.41 30.38
C ASN A 480 -15.01 -25.93 30.03
N LEU A 481 -14.30 -25.63 28.93
CA LEU A 481 -14.11 -24.27 28.40
C LEU A 481 -15.20 -23.85 27.40
N HIS A 482 -16.16 -24.73 27.10
CA HIS A 482 -17.29 -24.48 26.19
C HIS A 482 -18.66 -24.55 26.89
N VAL A 483 -18.67 -24.58 28.23
CA VAL A 483 -19.82 -24.29 29.10
C VAL A 483 -19.54 -22.97 29.79
#